data_AF-A0A085L682-F1
#
_entry.id   AF-A0A085L682-F1
#
_cell.length_a   1.000
_cell.length_b   1.000
_cell.length_c   1.000
_cell.angle_alpha   90.00
_cell.angle_beta   90.00
_cell.angle_gamma   90.00
#
_symmetry.space_group_name_H-M   'P 1'
#
loop_
_entity.id
_entity.type
_entity.pdbx_description
1 polymer ?
#
loop_
_entity_poly.entity_id
_entity_poly.type
_entity_poly.pdbx_seq_one_letter_code
_entity_poly.pdbx_strand_id
1 'polypeptide(L)'
;MNKNFNVKRFKTKVIILFVLSILATLVFPILAFSDEGEVSEIYLKEKVPISEILDVAKIFNVELVGIYSEFTTNDSKYIDFVNTEGLTDANSIIKKLIEKRQVLKEVSIEGYKIAIGKGSFENKMLEEAKKNIEALNKADITTTKITRIFVNGDKASIDRLAQKIKAMQVVNFKSRENCPTCSKEKNISQESLEPKVSCPGTPPSPNTWAPKAGYIDTYQLGNGNRAAYNAVYWNVKSGFGGIFNAYEHDFFTNNDDDKYYFTKAETYLSFPKTEYWASTLPNPYLDSRYGDNRDELAYTIGSCSMNQISLYHWYNTYMELKPGNYSTDTGKLQAQLQCVGPVCYSLDITAASTINLISAWNISIPGFKNWSR
;
A
#
# COMPACT_ATOMS: atom_id res chain seq x y z
N MET A 1 28.67 78.29 -42.41
CA MET A 1 29.13 77.68 -41.13
C MET A 1 28.58 76.26 -41.06
N ASN A 2 29.42 75.27 -41.36
CA ASN A 2 29.06 73.84 -41.32
C ASN A 2 29.17 73.30 -39.89
N LYS A 3 28.10 72.68 -39.36
CA LYS A 3 28.15 71.83 -38.16
C LYS A 3 27.81 70.39 -38.54
N ASN A 4 28.86 69.57 -38.67
CA ASN A 4 28.76 68.12 -38.76
C ASN A 4 28.49 67.53 -37.36
N PHE A 5 27.32 66.94 -37.15
CA PHE A 5 27.02 66.18 -35.95
C PHE A 5 27.52 64.72 -36.11
N ASN A 6 28.28 64.29 -35.11
CA ASN A 6 29.03 63.04 -35.10
C ASN A 6 28.13 61.88 -34.61
N VAL A 7 27.46 61.18 -35.53
CA VAL A 7 26.49 60.09 -35.26
C VAL A 7 27.16 58.71 -35.08
N LYS A 8 28.44 58.64 -34.67
CA LYS A 8 29.16 57.35 -34.55
C LYS A 8 29.18 56.73 -33.15
N ARG A 9 28.76 57.43 -32.09
CA ARG A 9 28.84 56.90 -30.70
C ARG A 9 27.56 56.28 -30.12
N PHE A 10 26.43 56.36 -30.82
CA PHE A 10 25.16 55.84 -30.30
C PHE A 10 24.85 54.38 -30.72
N LYS A 11 25.47 53.87 -31.79
CA LYS A 11 25.16 52.52 -32.30
C LYS A 11 25.86 51.39 -31.52
N THR A 12 26.98 51.65 -30.86
CA THR A 12 27.73 50.59 -30.16
C THR A 12 27.12 50.22 -28.81
N LYS A 13 26.46 51.16 -28.10
CA LYS A 13 25.83 50.88 -26.79
C LYS A 13 24.52 50.11 -26.89
N VAL A 14 23.76 50.26 -27.99
CA VAL A 14 22.48 49.55 -28.19
C VAL A 14 22.71 48.08 -28.58
N ILE A 15 23.79 47.78 -29.31
CA ILE A 15 24.12 46.40 -29.71
C ILE A 15 24.57 45.56 -28.50
N ILE A 16 25.30 46.14 -27.55
CA ILE A 16 25.76 45.41 -26.35
C ILE A 16 24.60 45.06 -25.41
N LEU A 17 23.60 45.95 -25.27
CA LEU A 17 22.39 45.68 -24.47
C LEU A 17 21.47 44.63 -25.12
N PHE A 18 21.43 44.56 -26.45
CA PHE A 18 20.64 43.56 -27.18
C PHE A 18 21.30 42.17 -27.19
N VAL A 19 22.63 42.10 -27.22
CA VAL A 19 23.37 40.83 -27.10
C VAL A 19 23.32 40.28 -25.66
N LEU A 20 23.32 41.14 -24.64
CA LEU A 20 23.12 40.71 -23.25
C LEU A 20 21.68 40.27 -22.96
N SER A 21 20.65 40.84 -23.61
CA SER A 21 19.29 40.33 -23.47
C SER A 21 19.09 39.01 -24.22
N ILE A 22 19.76 38.82 -25.36
CA ILE A 22 19.73 37.54 -26.09
C ILE A 22 20.52 36.45 -25.36
N LEU A 23 21.65 36.77 -24.70
CA LEU A 23 22.33 35.82 -23.81
C LEU A 23 21.53 35.53 -22.54
N ALA A 24 20.80 36.51 -21.97
CA ALA A 24 19.93 36.27 -20.82
C ALA A 24 18.69 35.44 -21.16
N THR A 25 18.24 35.43 -22.43
CA THR A 25 17.17 34.52 -22.91
C THR A 25 17.69 33.18 -23.43
N LEU A 26 18.98 33.07 -23.76
CA LEU A 26 19.64 31.79 -24.11
C LEU A 26 20.21 31.06 -22.89
N VAL A 27 20.07 31.63 -21.69
CA VAL A 27 20.17 30.94 -20.40
C VAL A 27 18.76 30.75 -19.82
N PHE A 28 17.84 30.24 -20.65
CA PHE A 28 16.72 29.43 -20.18
C PHE A 28 17.12 27.95 -20.28
N PRO A 29 16.56 27.10 -19.40
CA PRO A 29 17.30 26.10 -18.66
C PRO A 29 17.74 24.94 -19.54
N ILE A 30 19.04 24.83 -19.79
CA ILE A 30 19.66 23.53 -19.99
C ILE A 30 19.71 22.88 -18.60
N LEU A 31 18.56 22.35 -18.17
CA LEU A 31 18.35 21.22 -17.28
C LEU A 31 16.83 20.92 -17.30
N ALA A 32 16.28 20.77 -18.50
CA ALA A 32 15.20 19.82 -18.71
C ALA A 32 15.86 18.44 -18.84
N PHE A 33 16.04 17.77 -17.70
CA PHE A 33 15.85 16.33 -17.69
C PHE A 33 14.61 16.11 -16.86
N SER A 34 13.55 15.71 -17.55
CA SER A 34 12.40 15.03 -16.95
C SER A 34 12.90 13.70 -16.41
N ASP A 35 13.65 13.74 -15.31
CA ASP A 35 13.79 12.55 -14.48
C ASP A 35 12.39 12.33 -13.91
N GLU A 36 11.64 11.44 -14.57
CA GLU A 36 10.41 10.86 -14.07
C GLU A 36 10.61 10.59 -12.58
N GLY A 37 9.74 11.15 -11.73
CA GLY A 37 9.87 10.98 -10.28
C GLY A 37 10.05 9.50 -9.95
N GLU A 38 11.15 9.19 -9.27
CA GLU A 38 11.32 7.89 -8.65
C GLU A 38 10.45 7.88 -7.41
N VAL A 39 9.90 6.71 -7.10
CA VAL A 39 9.15 6.58 -5.86
C VAL A 39 9.78 5.47 -5.06
N SER A 40 9.87 5.71 -3.76
CA SER A 40 10.64 4.87 -2.86
C SER A 40 9.92 4.69 -1.53
N GLU A 41 10.09 3.51 -0.95
CA GLU A 41 9.77 3.24 0.44
C GLU A 41 11.03 3.43 1.28
N ILE A 42 10.95 4.34 2.26
CA ILE A 42 12.06 4.62 3.18
C ILE A 42 11.73 4.05 4.56
N TYR A 43 12.58 3.16 5.05
CA TYR A 43 12.46 2.53 6.37
C TYR A 43 13.20 3.37 7.41
N LEU A 44 12.53 3.69 8.51
CA LEU A 44 13.09 4.53 9.56
C LEU A 44 13.76 3.68 10.64
N LYS A 45 14.97 4.06 11.04
CA LYS A 45 15.71 3.38 12.11
C LYS A 45 15.20 3.74 13.50
N GLU A 46 14.81 5.00 13.68
CA GLU A 46 14.41 5.59 14.94
C GLU A 46 13.06 6.31 14.78
N LYS A 47 12.47 6.73 15.91
CA LYS A 47 11.24 7.51 15.89
C LYS A 47 11.56 8.92 15.36
N VAL A 48 11.20 9.19 14.11
CA VAL A 48 11.29 10.53 13.52
C VAL A 48 9.91 11.20 13.57
N PRO A 49 9.79 12.43 14.13
CA PRO A 49 8.53 13.18 14.10
C PRO A 49 8.08 13.46 12.67
N ILE A 50 6.77 13.37 12.40
CA ILE A 50 6.19 13.65 11.07
C ILE A 50 6.55 15.06 10.58
N SER A 51 6.58 16.05 11.49
CA SER A 51 6.98 17.43 11.16
C SER A 51 8.40 17.51 10.60
N GLU A 52 9.35 16.77 11.19
CA GLU A 52 10.73 16.74 10.71
C GLU A 52 10.81 16.09 9.32
N ILE A 53 10.06 15.01 9.08
CA ILE A 53 9.99 14.37 7.76
C ILE A 53 9.47 15.35 6.72
N LEU A 54 8.38 16.06 7.00
CA LEU A 54 7.79 17.04 6.09
C LEU A 54 8.72 18.22 5.80
N ASP A 55 9.38 18.76 6.82
CA ASP A 55 10.33 19.86 6.67
C ASP A 55 11.51 19.46 5.78
N VAL A 56 12.07 18.27 6.01
CA VAL A 56 13.20 17.76 5.22
C VAL A 56 12.77 17.41 3.80
N ALA A 57 11.60 16.79 3.62
CA ALA A 57 11.06 16.47 2.30
C ALA A 57 10.88 17.75 1.46
N LYS A 58 10.34 18.81 2.07
CA LYS A 58 10.20 20.12 1.43
C LYS A 58 11.53 20.75 1.03
N ILE A 59 12.57 20.65 1.88
CA ILE A 59 13.92 21.16 1.56
C ILE A 59 14.49 20.48 0.32
N PHE A 60 14.23 19.18 0.14
CA PHE A 60 14.73 18.40 -0.98
C PHE A 60 13.74 18.25 -2.13
N ASN A 61 12.62 18.98 -2.13
CA ASN A 61 11.59 18.86 -3.18
C ASN A 61 11.11 17.41 -3.40
N VAL A 62 10.92 16.68 -2.29
CA VAL A 62 10.37 15.32 -2.27
C VAL A 62 8.91 15.40 -1.82
N GLU A 63 8.03 14.77 -2.58
CA GLU A 63 6.61 14.62 -2.22
C GLU A 63 6.45 13.43 -1.27
N LEU A 64 5.72 13.65 -0.17
CA LEU A 64 5.28 12.56 0.70
C LEU A 64 3.94 12.03 0.19
N VAL A 65 3.93 10.79 -0.29
CA VAL A 65 2.76 10.11 -0.88
C VAL A 65 1.97 9.36 0.20
N GLY A 66 2.66 8.81 1.19
CA GLY A 66 1.99 8.15 2.30
C GLY A 66 2.92 7.83 3.46
N ILE A 67 2.32 7.42 4.57
CA ILE A 67 3.02 7.13 5.82
C ILE A 67 2.57 5.78 6.32
N TYR A 68 3.53 4.95 6.72
CA TYR A 68 3.30 3.75 7.51
C TYR A 68 3.52 4.05 8.98
N SER A 69 2.58 3.62 9.81
CA SER A 69 2.74 3.80 11.24
C SER A 69 2.31 2.58 12.04
N GLU A 70 2.74 2.58 13.30
CA GLU A 70 2.46 1.56 14.28
C GLU A 70 1.62 2.15 15.41
N PHE A 71 0.59 1.40 15.81
CA PHE A 71 -0.07 1.55 17.10
C PHE A 71 -0.34 0.18 17.70
N THR A 72 -0.52 0.13 19.01
CA THR A 72 -0.74 -1.11 19.74
C THR A 72 -2.05 -1.06 20.49
N THR A 73 -2.79 -2.15 20.44
CA THR A 73 -3.78 -2.49 21.47
C THR A 73 -3.07 -3.31 22.55
N ASN A 74 -3.75 -3.64 23.65
CA ASN A 74 -3.16 -4.47 24.70
C ASN A 74 -2.69 -5.84 24.20
N ASP A 75 -3.26 -6.35 23.11
CA ASP A 75 -3.03 -7.71 22.62
C ASP A 75 -2.51 -7.80 21.18
N SER A 76 -2.49 -6.70 20.43
CA SER A 76 -2.10 -6.72 19.02
C SER A 76 -1.33 -5.46 18.62
N LYS A 77 -0.31 -5.65 17.78
CA LYS A 77 0.33 -4.55 17.06
C LYS A 77 -0.36 -4.38 15.71
N TYR A 78 -0.76 -3.16 15.41
CA TYR A 78 -1.26 -2.77 14.10
C TYR A 78 -0.16 -2.04 13.34
N ILE A 79 0.01 -2.41 12.07
CA ILE A 79 0.66 -1.57 11.07
C ILE A 79 -0.46 -0.96 10.23
N ASP A 80 -0.41 0.35 10.03
CA ASP A 80 -1.32 1.04 9.14
C ASP A 80 -0.56 1.88 8.12
N PHE A 81 -1.28 2.27 7.08
CA PHE A 81 -0.84 3.19 6.06
C PHE A 81 -1.93 4.24 5.83
N VAL A 82 -1.52 5.50 5.69
CA VAL A 82 -2.41 6.58 5.28
C VAL A 82 -1.85 7.28 4.04
N ASN A 83 -2.72 7.54 3.08
CA ASN A 83 -2.40 8.39 1.93
C ASN A 83 -2.36 9.86 2.35
N THR A 84 -1.27 10.56 2.03
CA THR A 84 -1.02 11.96 2.39
C THR A 84 -1.34 12.98 1.29
N GLU A 85 -1.93 12.54 0.17
CA GLU A 85 -2.40 13.43 -0.91
C GLU A 85 -3.29 14.55 -0.33
N GLY A 86 -2.87 15.80 -0.56
CA GLY A 86 -3.57 17.00 -0.06
C GLY A 86 -3.34 17.35 1.41
N LEU A 87 -2.48 16.63 2.14
CA LEU A 87 -2.13 16.91 3.53
C LEU A 87 -0.74 17.55 3.61
N THR A 88 -0.68 18.81 4.03
CA THR A 88 0.55 19.61 3.97
C THR A 88 1.25 19.79 5.32
N ASP A 89 0.63 19.36 6.42
CA ASP A 89 1.16 19.55 7.77
C ASP A 89 0.99 18.30 8.66
N ALA A 90 1.86 18.18 9.65
CA ALA A 90 1.89 17.01 10.53
C ALA A 90 0.59 16.81 11.32
N ASN A 91 -0.09 17.89 11.72
CA ASN A 91 -1.32 17.78 12.50
C ASN A 91 -2.46 17.22 11.65
N SER A 92 -2.58 17.63 10.38
CA SER A 92 -3.57 17.10 9.45
C SER A 92 -3.39 15.59 9.21
N ILE A 93 -2.13 15.13 9.10
CA ILE A 93 -1.79 13.72 8.95
C ILE A 93 -2.14 12.92 10.21
N ILE A 94 -1.72 13.40 11.38
CA ILE A 94 -2.00 12.74 12.67
C ILE A 94 -3.51 12.66 12.91
N LYS A 95 -4.24 13.75 12.61
CA LYS A 95 -5.69 13.77 12.71
C LYS A 95 -6.32 12.72 11.80
N LYS A 96 -5.93 12.64 10.52
CA LYS A 96 -6.42 11.62 9.59
C LYS A 96 -6.12 10.21 10.11
N LEU A 97 -4.91 9.93 10.61
CA LEU A 97 -4.55 8.64 11.20
C LEU A 97 -5.49 8.26 12.35
N ILE A 98 -5.71 9.17 13.31
CA ILE A 98 -6.58 8.91 14.47
C ILE A 98 -8.02 8.65 14.01
N GLU A 99 -8.54 9.44 13.07
CA GLU A 99 -9.88 9.23 12.50
C GLU A 99 -10.01 7.84 11.84
N LYS A 100 -9.02 7.43 11.04
CA LYS A 100 -9.01 6.11 10.39
C LYS A 100 -8.89 4.96 11.38
N ARG A 101 -8.10 5.12 12.43
CA ARG A 101 -7.97 4.12 13.51
C ARG A 101 -9.24 3.97 14.32
N GLN A 102 -9.97 5.06 14.54
CA GLN A 102 -11.26 5.00 15.21
C GLN A 102 -12.26 4.19 14.38
N VAL A 103 -12.33 4.43 13.07
CA VAL A 103 -13.15 3.62 12.16
C VAL A 103 -12.72 2.16 12.21
N LEU A 104 -11.43 1.87 12.08
CA LEU A 104 -10.87 0.51 12.17
C LEU A 104 -11.27 -0.20 13.47
N LYS A 105 -11.22 0.51 14.60
CA LYS A 105 -11.61 0.00 15.92
C LYS A 105 -13.09 -0.39 15.93
N GLU A 106 -13.97 0.50 15.46
CA GLU A 106 -15.41 0.28 15.43
C GLU A 106 -15.79 -0.91 14.54
N VAL A 107 -15.23 -0.97 13.33
CA VAL A 107 -15.53 -2.03 12.36
C VAL A 107 -14.95 -3.38 12.78
N SER A 108 -13.80 -3.38 13.46
CA SER A 108 -13.23 -4.61 14.04
C SER A 108 -14.13 -5.17 15.14
N ILE A 109 -14.63 -4.31 16.03
CA ILE A 109 -15.56 -4.72 17.09
C ILE A 109 -16.85 -5.29 16.49
N GLU A 110 -17.41 -4.63 15.48
CA GLU A 110 -18.65 -5.08 14.85
C GLU A 110 -18.45 -6.39 14.08
N GLY A 111 -17.36 -6.53 13.33
CA GLY A 111 -17.00 -7.78 12.66
C GLY A 111 -16.93 -8.96 13.63
N TYR A 112 -16.29 -8.79 14.79
CA TYR A 112 -16.26 -9.82 15.84
C TYR A 112 -17.64 -10.14 16.41
N LYS A 113 -18.51 -9.14 16.64
CA LYS A 113 -19.87 -9.39 17.12
C LYS A 113 -20.71 -10.18 16.12
N ILE A 114 -20.64 -9.82 14.84
CA ILE A 114 -21.37 -10.53 13.76
C ILE A 114 -20.88 -11.98 13.68
N ALA A 115 -19.56 -12.19 13.73
CA ALA A 115 -18.95 -13.51 13.79
C ALA A 115 -19.44 -14.35 14.97
N ILE A 116 -19.49 -13.78 16.18
CA ILE A 116 -19.97 -14.45 17.38
C ILE A 116 -21.46 -14.80 17.26
N GLY A 117 -22.29 -13.86 16.82
CA GLY A 117 -23.75 -14.03 16.74
C GLY A 117 -24.21 -15.08 15.73
N LYS A 118 -23.41 -15.35 14.69
CA LYS A 118 -23.74 -16.34 13.65
C LYS A 118 -23.34 -17.78 13.99
N GLY A 119 -22.74 -18.02 15.18
CA GLY A 119 -22.62 -19.35 15.79
C GLY A 119 -21.77 -20.38 15.04
N SER A 120 -20.96 -19.97 14.05
CA SER A 120 -20.21 -20.89 13.18
C SER A 120 -18.79 -21.20 13.66
N PHE A 121 -18.37 -20.66 14.80
CA PHE A 121 -16.99 -20.75 15.29
C PHE A 121 -16.88 -21.60 16.56
N GLU A 122 -15.76 -22.30 16.69
CA GLU A 122 -15.42 -23.07 17.88
C GLU A 122 -15.34 -22.15 19.12
N ASN A 123 -15.69 -22.66 20.31
CA ASN A 123 -15.70 -21.86 21.55
C ASN A 123 -14.40 -21.08 21.77
N LYS A 124 -13.24 -21.68 21.46
CA LYS A 124 -11.93 -21.01 21.60
C LYS A 124 -11.80 -19.78 20.71
N MET A 125 -12.36 -19.81 19.50
CA MET A 125 -12.36 -18.67 18.58
C MET A 125 -13.29 -17.55 19.07
N LEU A 126 -14.43 -17.92 19.68
CA LEU A 126 -15.39 -16.97 20.26
C LEU A 126 -14.81 -16.25 21.47
N GLU A 127 -14.12 -16.97 22.36
CA GLU A 127 -13.47 -16.35 23.52
C GLU A 127 -12.35 -15.38 23.10
N GLU A 128 -11.54 -15.75 22.11
CA GLU A 128 -10.51 -14.83 21.58
C GLU A 128 -11.14 -13.59 20.91
N ALA A 129 -12.25 -13.75 20.19
CA ALA A 129 -12.97 -12.61 19.62
C ALA A 129 -13.50 -11.64 20.69
N LYS A 130 -14.04 -12.15 21.80
CA LYS A 130 -14.46 -11.32 22.94
C LYS A 130 -13.29 -10.57 23.57
N LYS A 131 -12.17 -11.26 23.78
CA LYS A 131 -10.92 -10.65 24.28
C LYS A 131 -10.47 -9.49 23.39
N ASN A 132 -10.49 -9.69 22.07
CA ASN A 132 -10.13 -8.64 21.11
C ASN A 132 -11.05 -7.43 21.16
N ILE A 133 -12.36 -7.63 21.35
CA ILE A 133 -13.31 -6.52 21.56
C ILE A 133 -12.92 -5.70 22.81
N GLU A 134 -12.63 -6.36 23.93
CA GLU A 134 -12.22 -5.68 25.16
C GLU A 134 -10.89 -4.91 24.99
N ALA A 135 -9.91 -5.52 24.32
CA ALA A 135 -8.62 -4.91 24.04
C ALA A 135 -8.77 -3.67 23.15
N LEU A 136 -9.59 -3.75 22.10
CA LEU A 136 -9.89 -2.63 21.20
C LEU A 136 -10.58 -1.49 21.95
N ASN A 137 -11.56 -1.80 22.81
CA ASN A 137 -12.24 -0.79 23.62
C ASN A 137 -11.28 0.03 24.48
N LYS A 138 -10.23 -0.61 25.02
CA LYS A 138 -9.20 0.02 25.87
C LYS A 138 -8.01 0.61 25.10
N ALA A 139 -7.93 0.41 23.79
CA ALA A 139 -6.76 0.79 23.00
C ALA A 139 -6.58 2.31 22.91
N ASP A 140 -5.34 2.76 23.11
CA ASP A 140 -4.91 4.13 22.82
C ASP A 140 -4.45 4.24 21.35
N ILE A 141 -5.37 4.70 20.51
CA ILE A 141 -5.15 4.88 19.07
C ILE A 141 -4.39 6.18 18.74
N THR A 142 -4.07 7.02 19.73
CA THR A 142 -3.39 8.30 19.52
C THR A 142 -1.87 8.13 19.40
N THR A 143 -1.33 7.06 19.99
CA THR A 143 0.10 6.74 19.87
C THR A 143 0.47 6.49 18.42
N THR A 144 1.44 7.25 17.92
CA THR A 144 1.86 7.16 16.51
C THR A 144 3.37 6.98 16.47
N LYS A 145 3.80 5.82 16.01
CA LYS A 145 5.21 5.56 15.68
C LYS A 145 5.31 5.38 14.17
N ILE A 146 5.96 6.32 13.49
CA ILE A 146 6.24 6.17 12.05
C ILE A 146 7.34 5.15 11.87
N THR A 147 7.11 4.19 10.98
CA THR A 147 8.07 3.14 10.67
C THR A 147 8.59 3.23 9.25
N ARG A 148 7.76 3.71 8.32
CA ARG A 148 8.13 3.84 6.92
C ARG A 148 7.41 5.04 6.31
N ILE A 149 8.00 5.59 5.27
CA ILE A 149 7.37 6.63 4.44
C ILE A 149 7.46 6.24 2.98
N PHE A 150 6.44 6.64 2.24
CA PHE A 150 6.34 6.44 0.80
C PHE A 150 6.48 7.81 0.13
N VAL A 151 7.50 7.98 -0.69
CA VAL A 151 7.91 9.30 -1.20
C VAL A 151 8.17 9.27 -2.70
N ASN A 152 7.87 10.38 -3.37
CA ASN A 152 8.07 10.58 -4.81
C ASN A 152 9.01 11.78 -5.05
N GLY A 153 10.00 11.64 -5.92
CA GLY A 153 10.97 12.70 -6.24
C GLY A 153 12.15 12.19 -7.06
N ASP A 154 13.08 13.06 -7.42
CA ASP A 154 14.31 12.59 -8.06
C ASP A 154 15.15 11.76 -7.08
N LYS A 155 15.85 10.76 -7.62
CA LYS A 155 16.68 9.82 -6.85
C LYS A 155 17.63 10.52 -5.88
N ALA A 156 18.31 11.56 -6.34
CA ALA A 156 19.31 12.26 -5.54
C ALA A 156 18.66 13.00 -4.36
N SER A 157 17.46 13.55 -4.55
CA SER A 157 16.66 14.16 -3.49
C SER A 157 16.15 13.15 -2.47
N ILE A 158 15.68 11.98 -2.93
CA ILE A 158 15.27 10.87 -2.06
C ILE A 158 16.45 10.38 -1.21
N ASP A 159 17.62 10.18 -1.82
CA ASP A 159 18.83 9.75 -1.10
C ASP A 159 19.26 10.79 -0.04
N ARG A 160 19.16 12.09 -0.35
CA ARG A 160 19.43 13.18 0.61
C ARG A 160 18.43 13.21 1.76
N LEU A 161 17.14 13.04 1.46
CA LEU A 161 16.09 12.90 2.47
C LEU A 161 16.40 11.73 3.41
N ALA A 162 16.63 10.54 2.84
CA ALA A 162 16.93 9.32 3.58
C ALA A 162 18.16 9.48 4.48
N GLN A 163 19.25 10.08 3.99
CA GLN A 163 20.43 10.36 4.79
C GLN A 163 20.12 11.31 5.95
N LYS A 164 19.36 12.38 5.69
CA LYS A 164 19.05 13.41 6.69
C LYS A 164 18.18 12.88 7.83
N ILE A 165 17.18 12.04 7.51
CA ILE A 165 16.31 11.39 8.50
C ILE A 165 16.91 10.09 9.07
N LYS A 166 18.16 9.77 8.72
CA LYS A 166 18.88 8.57 9.17
C LYS A 166 18.12 7.27 8.88
N ALA A 167 17.61 7.15 7.66
CA ALA A 167 16.93 5.96 7.18
C ALA A 167 17.78 4.71 7.40
N MET A 168 17.11 3.62 7.78
CA MET A 168 17.72 2.30 7.86
C MET A 168 17.93 1.72 6.47
N GLN A 169 16.96 1.94 5.58
CA GLN A 169 16.94 1.38 4.24
C GLN A 169 16.09 2.25 3.30
N VAL A 170 16.48 2.29 2.03
CA VAL A 170 15.69 2.87 0.94
C VAL A 170 15.43 1.76 -0.07
N VAL A 171 14.17 1.57 -0.42
CA VAL A 171 13.73 0.64 -1.46
C VAL A 171 13.20 1.48 -2.60
N ASN A 172 13.90 1.45 -3.72
CA ASN A 172 13.56 2.23 -4.89
C ASN A 172 12.72 1.39 -5.84
N PHE A 173 11.62 1.96 -6.32
CA PHE A 173 10.77 1.32 -7.29
C PHE A 173 10.93 1.99 -8.65
N LYS A 174 11.18 1.20 -9.70
CA LYS A 174 11.28 1.74 -11.05
C LYS A 174 9.88 2.09 -11.57
N SER A 175 9.70 3.31 -12.06
CA SER A 175 8.43 3.76 -12.65
C SER A 175 8.05 2.90 -13.87
N ARG A 176 6.74 2.72 -14.08
CA ARG A 176 6.18 1.95 -15.21
C ARG A 176 6.23 2.70 -16.55
N GLU A 177 6.49 4.01 -16.55
CA GLU A 177 6.38 4.85 -17.75
C GLU A 177 7.37 4.45 -18.87
N ASN A 178 8.42 3.71 -18.53
CA ASN A 178 9.36 3.11 -19.48
C ASN A 178 9.02 1.66 -19.92
N CYS A 179 7.77 1.21 -19.76
CA CYS A 179 7.27 -0.04 -20.37
C CYS A 179 6.54 0.26 -21.70
N PRO A 180 7.24 0.35 -22.85
CA PRO A 180 6.63 0.63 -24.16
C PRO A 180 5.59 -0.42 -24.61
N THR A 181 5.52 -1.59 -23.95
CA THR A 181 4.56 -2.67 -24.25
C THR A 181 3.33 -2.68 -23.36
N CYS A 182 3.26 -1.86 -22.30
CA CYS A 182 2.19 -1.94 -21.32
C CYS A 182 0.92 -1.14 -21.72
N SER A 183 1.02 -0.20 -22.66
CA SER A 183 -0.05 0.77 -22.91
C SER A 183 -0.97 0.41 -24.08
N LYS A 184 -0.59 -0.42 -25.05
CA LYS A 184 -1.46 -0.76 -26.20
C LYS A 184 -1.17 -2.16 -26.76
N GLU A 185 -2.21 -2.98 -26.76
CA GLU A 185 -2.43 -4.19 -27.57
C GLU A 185 -1.70 -5.52 -27.24
N LYS A 186 -2.56 -6.54 -27.04
CA LYS A 186 -2.48 -7.93 -27.52
C LYS A 186 -1.36 -8.84 -26.99
N ASN A 187 -1.78 -9.90 -26.30
CA ASN A 187 -1.27 -11.29 -26.45
C ASN A 187 0.25 -11.45 -26.65
N ILE A 188 1.07 -10.70 -25.92
CA ILE A 188 2.48 -11.02 -25.78
C ILE A 188 2.59 -11.85 -24.51
N SER A 189 3.00 -13.10 -24.67
CA SER A 189 3.41 -13.97 -23.58
C SER A 189 4.32 -13.18 -22.63
N GLN A 190 3.85 -12.94 -21.41
CA GLN A 190 4.58 -12.27 -20.33
C GLN A 190 5.86 -13.05 -20.01
N GLU A 191 6.94 -12.83 -20.76
CA GLU A 191 8.28 -13.07 -20.24
C GLU A 191 8.58 -11.93 -19.27
N SER A 192 8.35 -12.22 -17.99
CA SER A 192 8.55 -11.29 -16.87
C SER A 192 10.01 -10.83 -16.84
N LEU A 193 10.24 -9.52 -16.91
CA LEU A 193 11.54 -8.88 -16.72
C LEU A 193 12.00 -8.85 -15.25
N GLU A 194 11.27 -9.50 -14.35
CA GLU A 194 11.66 -9.62 -12.94
C GLU A 194 12.45 -10.90 -12.71
N PRO A 195 13.48 -10.87 -11.82
CA PRO A 195 14.05 -12.09 -11.29
C PRO A 195 12.96 -12.80 -10.49
N LYS A 196 12.19 -13.68 -11.14
CA LYS A 196 11.30 -14.60 -10.43
C LYS A 196 12.15 -15.31 -9.40
N VAL A 197 11.91 -15.02 -8.12
CA VAL A 197 12.44 -15.85 -7.05
C VAL A 197 11.89 -17.24 -7.31
N SER A 198 12.74 -18.13 -7.82
CA SER A 198 12.35 -19.52 -7.95
C SER A 198 11.94 -19.99 -6.56
N CYS A 199 10.81 -20.69 -6.46
CA CYS A 199 10.38 -21.39 -5.26
C CYS A 199 10.98 -22.81 -5.26
N PRO A 200 12.23 -23.05 -4.83
CA PRO A 200 12.76 -24.40 -4.83
C PRO A 200 12.03 -25.25 -3.78
N GLY A 201 11.38 -26.32 -4.23
CA GLY A 201 10.79 -27.33 -3.36
C GLY A 201 9.28 -27.48 -3.53
N THR A 202 8.76 -28.58 -2.99
CA THR A 202 7.32 -28.85 -2.98
C THR A 202 6.64 -27.98 -1.94
N PRO A 203 5.63 -27.16 -2.30
CA PRO A 203 4.88 -26.39 -1.34
C PRO A 203 4.22 -27.32 -0.30
N PRO A 204 4.21 -26.96 0.99
CA PRO A 204 3.54 -27.74 2.02
C PRO A 204 2.02 -27.80 1.79
N SER A 205 1.39 -28.84 2.32
CA SER A 205 -0.06 -29.04 2.20
C SER A 205 -0.85 -27.86 2.78
N PRO A 206 -1.93 -27.39 2.13
CA PRO A 206 -2.74 -26.27 2.63
C PRO A 206 -3.24 -26.38 4.07
N ASN A 207 -3.41 -27.59 4.60
CA ASN A 207 -3.84 -27.80 5.99
C ASN A 207 -2.75 -27.47 7.03
N THR A 208 -1.53 -27.14 6.60
CA THR A 208 -0.42 -26.76 7.50
C THR A 208 -0.11 -25.26 7.52
N TRP A 209 -0.69 -24.47 6.60
CA TRP A 209 -0.40 -23.04 6.47
C TRP A 209 -1.62 -22.16 6.20
N ALA A 210 -2.70 -22.66 5.60
CA ALA A 210 -3.86 -21.82 5.32
C ALA A 210 -4.68 -21.57 6.59
N PRO A 211 -5.40 -20.43 6.69
CA PRO A 211 -6.30 -20.18 7.81
C PRO A 211 -7.33 -21.30 7.97
N LYS A 212 -7.61 -21.64 9.24
CA LYS A 212 -8.66 -22.60 9.62
C LYS A 212 -10.05 -21.99 9.46
N ALA A 213 -10.17 -20.71 9.79
CA ALA A 213 -11.43 -19.98 9.74
C ALA A 213 -11.18 -18.51 9.43
N GLY A 214 -12.24 -17.83 9.01
CA GLY A 214 -12.22 -16.40 8.82
C GLY A 214 -13.58 -15.81 8.52
N TYR A 215 -13.58 -14.49 8.40
CA TYR A 215 -14.70 -13.75 7.83
C TYR A 215 -14.21 -12.51 7.06
N ILE A 216 -15.05 -12.07 6.14
CA ILE A 216 -14.92 -10.83 5.38
C ILE A 216 -16.20 -10.02 5.58
N ASP A 217 -16.04 -8.72 5.70
CA ASP A 217 -17.13 -7.76 5.68
C ASP A 217 -16.78 -6.63 4.71
N THR A 218 -17.72 -6.32 3.82
CA THR A 218 -17.59 -5.24 2.83
C THR A 218 -18.76 -4.29 2.96
N TYR A 219 -18.48 -2.99 2.99
CA TYR A 219 -19.51 -1.98 3.23
C TYR A 219 -19.12 -0.62 2.68
N GLN A 220 -20.07 0.30 2.67
CA GLN A 220 -19.87 1.69 2.31
C GLN A 220 -19.78 2.53 3.60
N LEU A 221 -18.78 3.40 3.67
CA LEU A 221 -18.58 4.35 4.76
C LEU A 221 -19.47 5.59 4.56
N GLY A 222 -19.71 6.34 5.65
CA GLY A 222 -20.53 7.56 5.61
C GLY A 222 -19.99 8.67 4.69
N ASN A 223 -18.69 8.63 4.36
CA ASN A 223 -18.05 9.55 3.42
C ASN A 223 -18.14 9.10 1.95
N GLY A 224 -18.82 7.98 1.65
CA GLY A 224 -18.94 7.42 0.30
C GLY A 224 -17.80 6.48 -0.13
N ASN A 225 -16.71 6.41 0.65
CA ASN A 225 -15.67 5.42 0.43
C ASN A 225 -16.19 4.01 0.75
N ARG A 226 -15.46 3.01 0.28
CA ARG A 226 -15.82 1.61 0.43
C ARG A 226 -14.71 0.88 1.16
N ALA A 227 -15.08 -0.07 1.99
CA ALA A 227 -14.14 -0.79 2.80
C ALA A 227 -14.27 -2.31 2.63
N ALA A 228 -13.14 -2.99 2.78
CA ALA A 228 -13.06 -4.43 2.98
C ALA A 228 -12.33 -4.66 4.31
N TYR A 229 -12.96 -5.44 5.19
CA TYR A 229 -12.40 -5.87 6.46
C TYR A 229 -12.36 -7.40 6.48
N ASN A 230 -11.22 -7.98 6.79
CA ASN A 230 -11.07 -9.42 6.95
C ASN A 230 -10.53 -9.74 8.35
N ALA A 231 -10.94 -10.88 8.87
CA ALA A 231 -10.27 -11.51 9.99
C ALA A 231 -10.00 -12.99 9.69
N VAL A 232 -8.81 -13.46 10.02
CA VAL A 232 -8.33 -14.82 9.74
C VAL A 232 -7.72 -15.44 10.98
N TYR A 233 -7.90 -16.75 11.12
CA TYR A 233 -7.50 -17.52 12.29
C TYR A 233 -6.73 -18.77 11.91
N TRP A 234 -5.57 -18.98 12.53
CA TRP A 234 -4.77 -20.19 12.35
C TRP A 234 -4.76 -21.04 13.62
N ASN A 235 -4.96 -22.35 13.45
CA ASN A 235 -4.71 -23.35 14.49
C ASN A 235 -3.48 -24.23 14.18
N VAL A 236 -2.90 -24.10 12.98
CA VAL A 236 -1.68 -24.78 12.53
C VAL A 236 -0.84 -23.79 11.73
N LYS A 237 0.50 -23.88 11.85
CA LYS A 237 1.46 -23.04 11.13
C LYS A 237 2.70 -23.79 10.65
N SER A 238 2.70 -25.12 10.72
CA SER A 238 3.87 -25.95 10.41
C SER A 238 4.28 -25.91 8.93
N GLY A 239 3.44 -25.38 8.04
CA GLY A 239 3.80 -25.10 6.66
C GLY A 239 4.57 -23.81 6.46
N PHE A 240 4.63 -22.91 7.45
CA PHE A 240 5.49 -21.73 7.37
C PHE A 240 6.91 -22.07 7.84
N GLY A 241 7.90 -21.88 6.97
CA GLY A 241 9.30 -22.17 7.27
C GLY A 241 10.22 -22.05 6.06
N GLY A 242 11.50 -21.75 6.33
CA GLY A 242 12.49 -21.55 5.27
C GLY A 242 12.06 -20.43 4.32
N ILE A 243 12.00 -20.76 3.02
CA ILE A 243 11.56 -19.82 1.97
C ILE A 243 10.04 -19.58 1.96
N PHE A 244 9.24 -20.52 2.47
CA PHE A 244 7.77 -20.45 2.50
C PHE A 244 7.32 -19.66 3.74
N ASN A 245 7.60 -18.36 3.74
CA ASN A 245 7.37 -17.51 4.91
C ASN A 245 6.47 -16.30 4.63
N ALA A 246 5.88 -16.24 3.43
CA ALA A 246 4.88 -15.23 3.09
C ALA A 246 3.51 -15.83 2.83
N TYR A 247 2.50 -15.02 3.10
CA TYR A 247 1.10 -15.33 2.92
C TYR A 247 0.37 -14.10 2.38
N GLU A 248 -0.49 -14.32 1.40
CA GLU A 248 -1.45 -13.34 0.93
C GLU A 248 -2.87 -13.77 1.23
N HIS A 249 -3.64 -12.80 1.71
CA HIS A 249 -5.08 -12.93 1.83
C HIS A 249 -5.73 -12.16 0.69
N ASP A 250 -5.97 -12.86 -0.41
CA ASP A 250 -6.49 -12.21 -1.59
C ASP A 250 -8.00 -12.09 -1.54
N PHE A 251 -8.45 -10.86 -1.70
CA PHE A 251 -9.83 -10.57 -1.97
C PHE A 251 -9.97 -10.06 -3.40
N PHE A 252 -10.72 -10.79 -4.21
CA PHE A 252 -10.98 -10.40 -5.59
C PHE A 252 -12.43 -9.97 -5.75
N THR A 253 -12.65 -8.92 -6.54
CA THR A 253 -13.98 -8.57 -7.05
C THR A 253 -14.13 -8.98 -8.50
N ASN A 254 -15.35 -9.31 -8.90
CA ASN A 254 -15.67 -9.63 -10.28
C ASN A 254 -15.62 -8.34 -11.12
N ASN A 255 -14.93 -8.37 -12.26
CA ASN A 255 -14.89 -7.24 -13.19
C ASN A 255 -15.18 -7.68 -14.64
N ASP A 256 -15.76 -8.86 -14.84
CA ASP A 256 -16.08 -9.41 -16.17
C ASP A 256 -17.04 -8.50 -16.98
N ASP A 257 -17.87 -7.70 -16.31
CA ASP A 257 -18.86 -6.80 -16.91
C ASP A 257 -18.48 -5.30 -16.82
N ASP A 258 -17.22 -4.98 -16.48
CA ASP A 258 -16.68 -3.64 -16.18
C ASP A 258 -17.51 -2.89 -15.11
N LYS A 259 -18.23 -3.62 -14.25
CA LYS A 259 -18.83 -3.09 -13.02
C LYS A 259 -18.00 -3.55 -11.85
N TYR A 260 -17.55 -2.61 -11.04
CA TYR A 260 -16.67 -2.89 -9.93
C TYR A 260 -17.08 -2.12 -8.68
N TYR A 261 -17.08 -2.81 -7.54
CA TYR A 261 -17.41 -2.18 -6.27
C TYR A 261 -16.29 -1.25 -5.78
N PHE A 262 -15.04 -1.69 -5.77
CA PHE A 262 -13.93 -0.82 -5.38
C PHE A 262 -13.26 -0.22 -6.61
N THR A 263 -12.66 0.96 -6.49
CA THR A 263 -11.96 1.58 -7.61
C THR A 263 -10.91 0.68 -8.24
N LYS A 264 -10.89 0.64 -9.59
CA LYS A 264 -9.77 0.06 -10.36
C LYS A 264 -8.55 0.96 -10.45
N ALA A 265 -8.61 2.17 -9.87
CA ALA A 265 -7.48 3.09 -9.87
C ALA A 265 -6.29 2.49 -9.10
N GLU A 266 -5.11 2.67 -9.69
CA GLU A 266 -3.84 2.19 -9.17
C GLU A 266 -2.87 3.36 -8.98
N THR A 267 -1.84 3.15 -8.17
CA THR A 267 -0.65 4.01 -8.17
C THR A 267 0.29 3.61 -9.30
N TYR A 268 1.40 4.34 -9.47
CA TYR A 268 2.39 4.11 -10.52
C TYR A 268 3.09 2.73 -10.47
N LEU A 269 2.89 1.93 -9.40
CA LEU A 269 3.37 0.53 -9.26
C LEU A 269 2.26 -0.51 -9.29
N SER A 270 1.08 -0.14 -9.78
CA SER A 270 -0.08 -1.04 -9.78
C SER A 270 -0.60 -1.38 -8.37
N PHE A 271 -0.18 -0.65 -7.31
CA PHE A 271 -0.84 -0.78 -6.01
C PHE A 271 -2.26 -0.25 -6.10
N PRO A 272 -3.26 -0.93 -5.48
CA PRO A 272 -4.60 -0.36 -5.35
C PRO A 272 -4.53 1.06 -4.75
N LYS A 273 -5.22 2.03 -5.36
CA LYS A 273 -5.28 3.40 -4.82
C LYS A 273 -6.15 3.40 -3.55
N THR A 274 -5.48 3.25 -2.41
CA THR A 274 -6.10 3.23 -1.08
C THR A 274 -6.07 4.61 -0.42
N GLU A 275 -7.08 4.90 0.40
CA GLU A 275 -7.09 6.04 1.31
C GLU A 275 -6.42 5.68 2.64
N TYR A 276 -6.61 4.44 3.07
CA TYR A 276 -6.05 3.87 4.28
C TYR A 276 -6.07 2.34 4.19
N TRP A 277 -5.07 1.69 4.80
CA TRP A 277 -5.16 0.27 5.10
C TRP A 277 -4.47 -0.04 6.43
N ALA A 278 -4.83 -1.15 7.04
CA ALA A 278 -4.21 -1.61 8.28
C ALA A 278 -4.19 -3.13 8.38
N SER A 279 -3.27 -3.65 9.18
CA SER A 279 -3.13 -5.08 9.42
C SER A 279 -2.51 -5.38 10.77
N THR A 280 -2.94 -6.47 11.39
CA THR A 280 -2.24 -7.08 12.55
C THR A 280 -1.33 -8.25 12.15
N LEU A 281 -1.29 -8.61 10.86
CA LEU A 281 -0.36 -9.62 10.38
C LEU A 281 1.09 -9.19 10.65
N PRO A 282 2.02 -10.14 10.89
CA PRO A 282 3.42 -9.80 11.09
C PRO A 282 4.03 -9.27 9.79
N ASN A 283 4.76 -8.15 9.85
CA ASN A 283 5.38 -7.51 8.68
C ASN A 283 4.43 -7.46 7.45
N PRO A 284 3.29 -6.76 7.57
CA PRO A 284 2.29 -6.71 6.52
C PRO A 284 2.73 -5.78 5.39
N TYR A 285 2.19 -6.03 4.21
CA TYR A 285 2.36 -5.19 3.04
C TYR A 285 1.06 -5.12 2.24
N LEU A 286 0.90 -4.04 1.47
CA LEU A 286 -0.12 -3.93 0.44
C LEU A 286 0.47 -4.53 -0.82
N ASP A 287 -0.20 -5.53 -1.38
CA ASP A 287 0.26 -6.19 -2.59
C ASP A 287 -0.05 -5.35 -3.84
N SER A 288 0.80 -5.47 -4.84
CA SER A 288 0.62 -4.81 -6.13
C SER A 288 -0.25 -5.68 -7.03
N ARG A 289 -1.10 -5.07 -7.86
CA ARG A 289 -1.84 -5.80 -8.91
C ARG A 289 -0.98 -6.12 -10.13
N TYR A 290 0.33 -6.14 -9.95
CA TYR A 290 1.23 -6.29 -11.07
C TYR A 290 1.13 -7.71 -11.63
N GLY A 291 0.66 -7.81 -12.87
CA GLY A 291 0.47 -9.09 -13.54
C GLY A 291 -0.90 -9.75 -13.29
N ASP A 292 -1.76 -9.13 -12.48
CA ASP A 292 -3.12 -9.61 -12.24
C ASP A 292 -3.98 -9.55 -13.50
N ASN A 293 -4.96 -10.45 -13.55
CA ASN A 293 -5.98 -10.41 -14.59
C ASN A 293 -6.82 -9.14 -14.44
N ARG A 294 -7.04 -8.39 -15.54
CA ARG A 294 -7.88 -7.19 -15.53
C ARG A 294 -9.36 -7.48 -15.25
N ASP A 295 -9.78 -8.72 -15.46
CA ASP A 295 -11.15 -9.17 -15.21
C ASP A 295 -11.37 -9.57 -13.74
N GLU A 296 -10.31 -9.67 -12.93
CA GLU A 296 -10.38 -9.96 -11.49
C GLU A 296 -9.53 -8.96 -10.71
N LEU A 297 -10.15 -7.98 -10.08
CA LEU A 297 -9.41 -6.95 -9.34
C LEU A 297 -9.04 -7.48 -7.94
N ALA A 298 -7.73 -7.61 -7.65
CA ALA A 298 -7.24 -8.02 -6.35
C ALA A 298 -7.14 -6.84 -5.35
N TYR A 299 -7.43 -7.12 -4.09
CA TYR A 299 -7.33 -6.19 -2.96
C TYR A 299 -6.65 -6.91 -1.80
N THR A 300 -5.33 -7.06 -1.94
CA THR A 300 -4.56 -7.99 -1.12
C THR A 300 -3.73 -7.25 -0.07
N ILE A 301 -3.82 -7.72 1.18
CA ILE A 301 -2.89 -7.38 2.25
C ILE A 301 -2.20 -8.68 2.67
N GLY A 302 -0.91 -8.76 2.38
CA GLY A 302 -0.08 -9.91 2.67
C GLY A 302 0.78 -9.75 3.92
N SER A 303 1.59 -10.76 4.18
CA SER A 303 2.57 -10.82 5.26
C SER A 303 3.84 -11.52 4.78
N CYS A 304 4.97 -10.96 5.20
CA CYS A 304 6.31 -11.42 4.87
C CYS A 304 6.98 -12.27 5.96
N SER A 305 6.27 -12.56 7.06
CA SER A 305 6.88 -13.11 8.26
C SER A 305 5.95 -14.06 8.99
N MET A 306 5.38 -15.00 8.25
CA MET A 306 4.33 -15.89 8.75
C MET A 306 4.80 -16.87 9.82
N ASN A 307 6.10 -17.15 9.91
CA ASN A 307 6.68 -17.86 11.05
C ASN A 307 6.41 -17.16 12.40
N GLN A 308 6.17 -15.84 12.40
CA GLN A 308 5.87 -15.04 13.58
C GLN A 308 4.39 -15.06 13.99
N ILE A 309 3.49 -15.72 13.24
CA ILE A 309 2.09 -15.79 13.69
C ILE A 309 1.97 -16.60 14.98
N SER A 310 1.10 -16.15 15.86
CA SER A 310 0.63 -16.86 17.04
C SER A 310 -0.55 -17.73 16.65
N LEU A 311 -0.49 -19.00 17.02
CA LEU A 311 -1.63 -19.88 16.85
C LEU A 311 -2.75 -19.45 17.79
N TYR A 312 -3.98 -19.72 17.36
CA TYR A 312 -5.20 -19.43 18.09
C TYR A 312 -5.47 -17.94 18.32
N HIS A 313 -4.92 -17.09 17.46
CA HIS A 313 -5.13 -15.64 17.47
C HIS A 313 -5.82 -15.19 16.17
N TRP A 314 -6.69 -14.19 16.28
CA TRP A 314 -7.33 -13.55 15.14
C TRP A 314 -6.43 -12.43 14.59
N TYR A 315 -6.17 -12.49 13.28
CA TYR A 315 -5.45 -11.45 12.55
C TYR A 315 -6.39 -10.71 11.64
N ASN A 316 -6.28 -9.38 11.64
CA ASN A 316 -7.20 -8.50 10.94
C ASN A 316 -6.49 -7.81 9.79
N THR A 317 -7.18 -7.62 8.68
CA THR A 317 -6.78 -6.71 7.59
C THR A 317 -7.94 -5.78 7.27
N TYR A 318 -7.61 -4.54 6.90
CA TYR A 318 -8.59 -3.51 6.57
C TYR A 318 -8.07 -2.67 5.41
N MET A 319 -8.94 -2.40 4.45
CA MET A 319 -8.63 -1.49 3.33
C MET A 319 -9.81 -0.55 3.11
N GLU A 320 -9.53 0.75 3.05
CA GLU A 320 -10.47 1.79 2.63
C GLU A 320 -10.06 2.32 1.25
N LEU A 321 -11.00 2.25 0.30
CA LEU A 321 -10.80 2.66 -1.08
C LEU A 321 -11.87 3.65 -1.53
N LYS A 322 -11.55 4.42 -2.57
CA LYS A 322 -12.55 5.22 -3.28
C LYS A 322 -13.62 4.32 -3.91
N PRO A 323 -14.86 4.82 -4.06
CA PRO A 323 -15.91 4.03 -4.69
C PRO A 323 -15.58 3.66 -6.13
N GLY A 324 -15.98 2.46 -6.53
CA GLY A 324 -16.04 2.04 -7.91
C GLY A 324 -17.24 2.62 -8.66
N ASN A 325 -17.52 2.10 -9.85
CA ASN A 325 -18.59 2.60 -10.72
C ASN A 325 -19.95 1.92 -10.49
N TYR A 326 -20.04 0.92 -9.62
CA TYR A 326 -21.28 0.16 -9.40
C TYR A 326 -21.51 -0.11 -7.92
N SER A 327 -22.75 -0.14 -7.41
CA SER A 327 -23.03 -0.16 -5.95
C SER A 327 -22.97 -1.54 -5.30
N THR A 328 -22.93 -2.61 -6.08
CA THR A 328 -22.91 -4.00 -5.61
C THR A 328 -21.99 -4.83 -6.49
N ASP A 329 -21.49 -5.96 -6.01
CA ASP A 329 -20.58 -6.82 -6.76
C ASP A 329 -20.60 -8.23 -6.15
N THR A 330 -19.81 -9.14 -6.72
CA THR A 330 -19.51 -10.45 -6.17
C THR A 330 -18.01 -10.62 -6.00
N GLY A 331 -17.60 -11.41 -5.00
CA GLY A 331 -16.19 -11.63 -4.73
C GLY A 331 -15.85 -13.06 -4.37
N LYS A 332 -14.54 -13.31 -4.29
CA LYS A 332 -13.94 -14.56 -3.82
C LYS A 332 -12.80 -14.27 -2.86
N LEU A 333 -12.46 -15.27 -2.04
CA LEU A 333 -11.31 -15.20 -1.17
C LEU A 333 -10.34 -16.34 -1.46
N GLN A 334 -9.09 -15.99 -1.63
CA GLN A 334 -8.00 -16.95 -1.79
C GLN A 334 -6.96 -16.76 -0.67
N ALA A 335 -6.32 -17.88 -0.34
CA ALA A 335 -5.14 -17.90 0.49
C ALA A 335 -3.99 -18.33 -0.40
N GLN A 336 -2.92 -17.54 -0.45
CA GLN A 336 -1.70 -17.90 -1.14
C GLN A 336 -0.56 -18.08 -0.16
N LEU A 337 0.14 -19.20 -0.27
CA LEU A 337 1.46 -19.39 0.29
C LEU A 337 2.46 -18.91 -0.74
N GLN A 338 3.45 -18.16 -0.28
CA GLN A 338 4.44 -17.59 -1.18
C GLN A 338 5.86 -17.84 -0.71
N CYS A 339 6.79 -17.78 -1.66
CA CYS A 339 8.22 -17.78 -1.39
C CYS A 339 8.74 -16.36 -1.32
N VAL A 340 9.56 -16.09 -0.32
CA VAL A 340 10.17 -14.78 -0.12
C VAL A 340 11.63 -14.82 -0.54
N GLY A 341 12.07 -13.80 -1.26
CA GLY A 341 13.49 -13.54 -1.49
C GLY A 341 14.27 -13.21 -0.20
N PRO A 342 15.56 -12.85 -0.29
CA PRO A 342 16.32 -12.41 0.87
C PRO A 342 15.77 -11.12 1.50
N VAL A 343 14.94 -10.38 0.77
CA VAL A 343 14.29 -9.17 1.26
C VAL A 343 12.82 -9.21 0.86
N CYS A 344 11.93 -8.93 1.81
CA CYS A 344 10.49 -9.06 1.57
C CYS A 344 9.84 -7.72 1.32
N TYR A 345 9.37 -7.53 0.09
CA TYR A 345 8.60 -6.38 -0.38
C TYR A 345 7.45 -6.89 -1.22
N SER A 346 6.42 -6.07 -1.39
CA SER A 346 5.24 -6.39 -2.21
C SER A 346 5.51 -6.65 -3.70
N LEU A 347 6.77 -6.55 -4.15
CA LEU A 347 7.18 -6.81 -5.55
C LEU A 347 8.19 -7.97 -5.69
N ASP A 348 8.65 -8.58 -4.59
CA ASP A 348 9.68 -9.64 -4.64
C ASP A 348 9.19 -10.96 -4.02
N ILE A 349 7.97 -11.33 -4.40
CA ILE A 349 7.26 -12.48 -3.85
C ILE A 349 6.63 -13.29 -4.98
N THR A 350 6.67 -14.63 -4.86
CA THR A 350 6.10 -15.53 -5.88
C THR A 350 5.18 -16.56 -5.22
N ALA A 351 3.97 -16.71 -5.78
CA ALA A 351 3.00 -17.69 -5.33
C ALA A 351 3.55 -19.12 -5.48
N ALA A 352 3.58 -19.84 -4.36
CA ALA A 352 3.98 -21.24 -4.29
C ALA A 352 2.76 -22.18 -4.29
N SER A 353 1.69 -21.79 -3.62
CA SER A 353 0.45 -22.58 -3.54
C SER A 353 -0.73 -21.67 -3.28
N THR A 354 -1.87 -21.97 -3.89
CA THR A 354 -3.11 -21.20 -3.74
C THR A 354 -4.26 -22.14 -3.40
N ILE A 355 -5.15 -21.70 -2.51
CA ILE A 355 -6.45 -22.33 -2.28
C ILE A 355 -7.57 -21.30 -2.25
N ASN A 356 -8.78 -21.72 -2.64
CA ASN A 356 -9.99 -20.93 -2.38
C ASN A 356 -10.41 -21.13 -0.92
N LEU A 357 -10.52 -20.03 -0.17
CA LEU A 357 -11.17 -20.00 1.14
C LEU A 357 -12.68 -19.86 0.98
N ILE A 358 -13.09 -19.01 0.04
CA ILE A 358 -14.46 -18.91 -0.47
C ILE A 358 -14.37 -18.96 -1.99
N SER A 359 -15.09 -19.89 -2.62
CA SER A 359 -15.09 -20.05 -4.08
C SER A 359 -15.48 -18.77 -4.83
N ALA A 360 -15.10 -18.71 -6.11
CA ALA A 360 -15.43 -17.65 -7.04
C ALA A 360 -16.87 -17.12 -6.86
N TRP A 361 -16.98 -15.80 -6.65
CA TRP A 361 -18.24 -15.03 -6.70
C TRP A 361 -19.29 -15.40 -5.64
N ASN A 362 -18.90 -16.11 -4.58
CA ASN A 362 -19.78 -16.52 -3.48
C ASN A 362 -19.86 -15.53 -2.31
N ILE A 363 -19.27 -14.35 -2.47
CA ILE A 363 -19.38 -13.22 -1.54
C ILE A 363 -20.24 -12.16 -2.20
N SER A 364 -21.38 -11.80 -1.61
CA SER A 364 -22.14 -10.62 -2.02
C SER A 364 -21.47 -9.37 -1.46
N ILE A 365 -21.25 -8.36 -2.31
CA ILE A 365 -20.61 -7.10 -1.95
C ILE A 365 -21.61 -5.96 -2.21
N PRO A 366 -21.86 -5.04 -1.25
CA PRO A 366 -21.41 -5.12 0.13
C PRO A 366 -22.08 -6.29 0.87
N GLY A 367 -21.41 -6.82 1.89
CA GLY A 367 -21.93 -7.93 2.68
C GLY A 367 -20.87 -8.63 3.53
N PHE A 368 -21.38 -9.49 4.40
CA PHE A 368 -20.60 -10.31 5.33
C PHE A 368 -20.61 -11.78 4.89
N LYS A 369 -19.45 -12.42 4.92
CA LYS A 369 -19.30 -13.87 4.70
C LYS A 369 -18.27 -14.45 5.66
N ASN A 370 -18.60 -15.57 6.31
CA ASN A 370 -17.66 -16.34 7.11
C ASN A 370 -17.37 -17.70 6.48
N TRP A 371 -16.28 -18.33 6.91
CA TRP A 371 -15.89 -19.67 6.49
C TRP A 371 -15.13 -20.38 7.60
N SER A 372 -15.17 -21.71 7.55
CA SER A 372 -14.32 -22.62 8.32
C SER A 372 -14.02 -23.84 7.45
N ARG A 373 -12.87 -24.47 7.69
CA ARG A 373 -12.38 -25.62 6.91
C ARG A 373 -12.17 -26.85 7.76
#